data_AF-A0A965GW10-F1
#
_entry.id   AF-A0A965GW10-F1
#
_cell.length_a   1.000
_cell.length_b   1.000
_cell.length_c   1.000
_cell.angle_alpha   90.00
_cell.angle_beta   90.00
_cell.angle_gamma   90.00
#
_symmetry.space_group_name_H-M   'P 1'
#
loop_
_entity.id
_entity.type
_entity.pdbx_description
1 polymer ?
#
loop_
_entity_poly.entity_id
_entity_poly.type
_entity_poly.pdbx_seq_one_letter_code
_entity_poly.pdbx_strand_id
1 'polypeptide(L)'
;MNNILQTWSDWVDSRNKIFANPSGFLSITNLVWLTNEPQEITGLSGSWWADGDTVHVKESNTGDHAWAIEPRSEMTFDFDGIKVELASRAGQLVVRPRDPNSPMLKSFESVLTFDYDEKFRIHAQLEKSSVPSEVVVGSVVEGMT
;
A
#
# COMPACT_ATOMS: atom_id res chain seq x y z
N MET A 1 31.69 -12.52 -14.78
CA MET A 1 31.07 -12.96 -13.51
C MET A 1 30.44 -11.72 -12.91
N ASN A 2 29.11 -11.67 -12.75
CA ASN A 2 28.48 -10.53 -12.09
C ASN A 2 28.96 -10.50 -10.63
N ASN A 3 29.41 -9.34 -10.18
CA ASN A 3 29.88 -9.16 -8.81
C ASN A 3 28.68 -9.29 -7.86
N ILE A 4 28.52 -10.45 -7.22
CA ILE A 4 27.33 -10.77 -6.41
C ILE A 4 27.15 -9.79 -5.25
N LEU A 5 28.25 -9.31 -4.65
CA LEU A 5 28.20 -8.28 -3.62
C LEU A 5 27.68 -6.94 -4.17
N GLN A 6 28.01 -6.62 -5.43
CA GLN A 6 27.43 -5.46 -6.11
C GLN A 6 25.93 -5.67 -6.35
N THR A 7 25.51 -6.84 -6.84
CA THR A 7 24.08 -7.13 -7.03
C THR A 7 23.29 -7.06 -5.73
N TRP A 8 23.88 -7.52 -4.62
CA TRP A 8 23.28 -7.37 -3.29
C TRP A 8 23.16 -5.89 -2.89
N SER A 9 24.23 -5.12 -3.00
CA SER A 9 24.21 -3.68 -2.67
C SER A 9 23.19 -2.92 -3.52
N ASP A 10 23.15 -3.19 -4.84
CA ASP A 10 22.20 -2.58 -5.77
C ASP A 10 20.75 -2.91 -5.38
N TRP A 11 20.50 -4.14 -4.91
CA TRP A 11 19.20 -4.53 -4.39
C TRP A 11 18.83 -3.74 -3.13
N VAL A 12 19.74 -3.62 -2.15
CA VAL A 12 19.52 -2.83 -0.93
C VAL A 12 19.21 -1.37 -1.27
N ASP A 13 20.02 -0.76 -2.15
CA ASP A 13 19.82 0.61 -2.61
C ASP A 13 18.48 0.80 -3.32
N SER A 14 18.06 -0.17 -4.13
CA SER A 14 16.74 -0.18 -4.77
C SER A 14 15.63 -0.23 -3.73
N ARG A 15 15.74 -1.07 -2.68
CA ARG A 15 14.76 -1.12 -1.58
C ARG A 15 14.68 0.20 -0.83
N ASN A 16 15.82 0.80 -0.49
CA ASN A 16 15.87 2.11 0.16
C ASN A 16 15.17 3.19 -0.68
N LYS A 17 15.46 3.26 -1.98
CA LYS A 17 14.80 4.20 -2.91
C LYS A 17 13.29 4.01 -2.98
N ILE A 18 12.81 2.77 -3.01
CA ILE A 18 11.38 2.45 -3.06
C ILE A 18 10.66 2.93 -1.78
N PHE A 19 11.25 2.66 -0.61
CA PHE A 19 10.62 3.03 0.66
C PHE A 19 10.75 4.52 1.00
N ALA A 20 11.81 5.19 0.52
CA ALA A 20 11.98 6.63 0.63
C ALA A 20 11.13 7.45 -0.35
N ASN A 21 10.34 6.80 -1.23
CA ASN A 21 9.47 7.51 -2.16
C ASN A 21 8.44 8.38 -1.40
N PRO A 22 8.37 9.71 -1.65
CA PRO A 22 7.47 10.63 -0.93
C PRO A 22 5.98 10.31 -1.03
N SER A 23 5.55 9.59 -2.07
CA SER A 23 4.18 9.07 -2.21
C SER A 23 4.12 7.54 -2.10
N GLY A 24 5.21 6.91 -1.70
CA GLY A 24 5.37 5.47 -1.57
C GLY A 24 4.69 4.89 -0.33
N PHE A 25 4.94 3.62 -0.04
CA PHE A 25 4.25 2.90 1.04
C PHE A 25 4.35 3.58 2.41
N LEU A 26 5.51 4.13 2.76
CA LEU A 26 5.70 4.78 4.07
C LEU A 26 5.00 6.14 4.18
N SER A 27 4.52 6.72 3.08
CA SER A 27 3.72 7.96 3.10
C SER A 27 2.26 7.73 3.52
N ILE A 28 1.79 6.48 3.54
CA ILE A 28 0.40 6.17 3.92
C ILE A 28 0.19 6.53 5.39
N THR A 29 -0.72 7.47 5.65
CA THR A 29 -1.05 7.94 7.01
C THR A 29 -2.29 7.26 7.59
N ASN A 30 -3.17 6.77 6.73
CA ASN A 30 -4.41 6.12 7.14
C ASN A 30 -4.87 5.08 6.12
N LEU A 31 -5.71 4.16 6.56
CA LEU A 31 -6.43 3.20 5.74
C LEU A 31 -7.88 3.20 6.21
N VAL A 32 -8.76 3.84 5.43
CA VAL A 32 -10.17 4.00 5.79
C VAL A 32 -11.03 3.22 4.82
N TRP A 33 -11.69 2.18 5.32
CA TRP A 33 -12.75 1.49 4.59
C TRP A 33 -14.00 2.37 4.60
N LEU A 34 -14.52 2.68 3.42
CA LEU A 34 -15.70 3.51 3.29
C LEU A 34 -16.97 2.71 3.53
N THR A 35 -17.92 3.38 4.16
CA THR A 35 -19.31 2.93 4.29
C THR A 35 -20.21 3.76 3.37
N ASN A 36 -21.50 3.45 3.36
CA ASN A 36 -22.51 4.28 2.70
C ASN A 36 -22.85 5.57 3.47
N GLU A 37 -22.34 5.74 4.68
CA GLU A 37 -22.48 6.95 5.48
C GLU A 37 -21.26 7.87 5.31
N PRO A 38 -21.44 9.20 5.23
CA PRO A 38 -20.34 10.15 5.16
C PRO A 38 -19.39 10.08 6.37
N GLN A 39 -18.09 10.07 6.10
CA GLN A 39 -17.01 9.97 7.08
C GLN A 39 -15.94 11.04 6.82
N GLU A 40 -15.43 11.62 7.90
CA GLU A 40 -14.24 12.46 7.83
C GLU A 40 -12.98 11.56 7.85
N ILE A 41 -12.00 11.91 7.02
CA ILE A 41 -10.73 11.17 6.95
C ILE A 41 -9.62 12.09 7.42
N THR A 42 -8.92 11.70 8.48
CA THR A 42 -7.79 12.50 9.00
C THR A 42 -6.76 12.80 7.92
N GLY A 43 -6.49 14.09 7.70
CA GLY A 43 -5.53 14.57 6.69
C GLY A 43 -6.16 14.91 5.34
N LEU A 44 -7.46 14.65 5.14
CA LEU A 44 -8.23 15.06 3.98
C LEU A 44 -9.40 15.94 4.40
N SER A 45 -9.78 16.86 3.53
CA SER A 45 -10.97 17.68 3.65
C SER A 45 -12.19 16.98 3.05
N GLY A 46 -13.36 17.43 3.48
CA GLY A 46 -14.64 16.92 3.00
C GLY A 46 -15.09 15.63 3.66
N SER A 47 -16.34 15.28 3.39
CA SER A 47 -16.98 14.07 3.89
C SER A 47 -17.02 13.00 2.80
N TRP A 48 -16.48 11.82 3.10
CA TRP A 48 -16.23 10.73 2.15
C TRP A 48 -17.16 9.55 2.42
N TRP A 49 -17.76 8.97 1.37
CA TRP A 49 -18.54 7.73 1.48
C TRP A 49 -18.45 6.92 0.19
N ALA A 50 -18.92 5.68 0.22
CA ALA A 50 -19.03 4.81 -0.94
C ALA A 50 -20.51 4.46 -1.20
N ASP A 51 -20.94 4.60 -2.44
CA ASP A 51 -22.20 4.03 -2.94
C ASP A 51 -21.90 3.05 -4.07
N GLY A 52 -22.07 1.76 -3.79
CA GLY A 52 -21.58 0.68 -4.64
C GLY A 52 -20.07 0.78 -4.87
N ASP A 53 -19.67 0.85 -6.15
CA ASP A 53 -18.28 0.96 -6.58
C ASP A 53 -17.83 2.42 -6.79
N THR A 54 -18.61 3.40 -6.32
CA THR A 54 -18.29 4.83 -6.46
C THR A 54 -17.93 5.44 -5.12
N VAL A 55 -16.76 6.07 -5.05
CA VAL A 55 -16.37 6.95 -3.94
C VAL A 55 -16.94 8.34 -4.18
N HIS A 56 -17.60 8.91 -3.19
CA HIS A 56 -18.13 10.25 -3.20
C HIS A 56 -17.47 11.11 -2.14
N VAL A 57 -17.33 12.40 -2.46
CA VAL A 57 -16.81 13.40 -1.53
C VAL A 57 -17.67 14.65 -1.61
N LYS A 58 -18.09 15.13 -0.45
CA LYS A 58 -18.74 16.43 -0.30
C LYS A 58 -17.77 17.39 0.36
N GLU A 59 -17.34 18.41 -0.36
CA GLU A 59 -16.25 19.31 0.08
C GLU A 59 -16.50 20.73 -0.42
N SER A 60 -16.12 21.73 0.39
CA SER A 60 -16.55 23.12 0.15
C SER A 60 -15.57 23.94 -0.69
N ASN A 61 -14.28 23.59 -0.74
CA ASN A 61 -13.27 24.38 -1.44
C ASN A 61 -13.18 24.05 -2.93
N THR A 62 -13.29 22.77 -3.27
CA THR A 62 -13.15 22.25 -4.65
C THR A 62 -14.46 21.71 -5.22
N GLY A 63 -15.49 21.57 -4.38
CA GLY A 63 -16.81 21.08 -4.75
C GLY A 63 -16.98 19.59 -4.47
N ASP A 64 -18.12 19.05 -4.90
CA ASP A 64 -18.44 17.63 -4.73
C ASP A 64 -17.74 16.79 -5.83
N HIS A 65 -17.24 15.61 -5.45
CA HIS A 65 -16.53 14.70 -6.34
C HIS A 65 -17.13 13.30 -6.32
N ALA A 66 -16.96 12.56 -7.41
CA ALA A 66 -17.32 11.16 -7.51
C ALA A 66 -16.34 10.39 -8.43
N TRP A 67 -15.84 9.25 -7.96
CA TRP A 67 -14.93 8.38 -8.71
C TRP A 67 -15.40 6.93 -8.66
N ALA A 68 -15.71 6.35 -9.83
CA ALA A 68 -16.00 4.93 -9.96
C ALA A 68 -14.69 4.12 -9.98
N ILE A 69 -14.61 3.08 -9.15
CA ILE A 69 -13.43 2.22 -9.00
C ILE A 69 -13.82 0.80 -9.39
N GLU A 70 -13.28 0.33 -10.52
CA GLU A 70 -13.54 -1.03 -10.98
C GLU A 70 -13.09 -2.09 -9.95
N PRO A 71 -13.78 -3.25 -9.89
CA PRO A 71 -13.42 -4.33 -8.98
C PRO A 71 -11.95 -4.76 -9.12
N ARG A 72 -11.23 -4.81 -7.99
CA ARG A 72 -9.79 -5.11 -7.91
C ARG A 72 -8.88 -4.09 -8.61
N SER A 73 -9.37 -2.90 -8.91
CA SER A 73 -8.56 -1.80 -9.41
C SER A 73 -8.21 -0.79 -8.31
N GLU A 74 -7.32 0.13 -8.67
CA GLU A 74 -6.91 1.27 -7.85
C GLU A 74 -6.63 2.48 -8.72
N MET A 75 -6.77 3.67 -8.15
CA MET A 75 -6.34 4.92 -8.77
C MET A 75 -5.64 5.80 -7.74
N THR A 76 -4.77 6.69 -8.21
CA THR A 76 -4.09 7.67 -7.36
C THR A 76 -4.17 9.05 -8.02
N PHE A 77 -4.50 10.06 -7.24
CA PHE A 77 -4.63 11.46 -7.70
C PHE A 77 -4.15 12.43 -6.61
N ASP A 78 -4.01 13.71 -6.99
CA ASP A 78 -3.70 14.78 -6.04
C ASP A 78 -5.00 15.34 -5.43
N PHE A 79 -5.04 15.45 -4.10
CA PHE A 79 -6.14 16.04 -3.35
C PHE A 79 -5.56 16.66 -2.07
N ASP A 80 -5.99 17.88 -1.71
CA ASP A 80 -5.45 18.64 -0.57
C ASP A 80 -3.91 18.75 -0.50
N GLY A 81 -3.27 18.80 -1.67
CA GLY A 81 -1.82 18.92 -1.77
C GLY A 81 -1.04 17.65 -1.45
N ILE A 82 -1.72 16.51 -1.25
CA ILE A 82 -1.10 15.19 -1.08
C ILE A 82 -1.61 14.20 -2.13
N LYS A 83 -0.99 13.02 -2.20
CA LYS A 83 -1.54 11.92 -3.01
C LYS A 83 -2.64 11.21 -2.23
N VAL A 84 -3.72 10.84 -2.90
CA VAL A 84 -4.77 9.99 -2.35
C VAL A 84 -4.94 8.79 -3.26
N GLU A 85 -4.94 7.61 -2.67
CA GLU A 85 -5.26 6.37 -3.37
C GLU A 85 -6.66 5.89 -3.00
N LEU A 86 -7.43 5.53 -4.02
CA LEU A 86 -8.69 4.80 -3.90
C LEU A 86 -8.50 3.40 -4.46
N ALA A 87 -8.97 2.38 -3.76
CA ALA A 87 -8.84 1.00 -4.21
C ALA A 87 -10.07 0.16 -3.90
N SER A 88 -10.40 -0.76 -4.79
CA SER A 88 -11.40 -1.81 -4.56
C SER A 88 -10.70 -3.07 -4.05
N ARG A 89 -11.09 -3.52 -2.85
CA ARG A 89 -10.52 -4.69 -2.19
C ARG A 89 -11.63 -5.48 -1.50
N ALA A 90 -11.73 -6.77 -1.82
CA ALA A 90 -12.74 -7.68 -1.26
C ALA A 90 -14.20 -7.16 -1.35
N GLY A 91 -14.53 -6.38 -2.39
CA GLY A 91 -15.87 -5.80 -2.57
C GLY A 91 -16.13 -4.55 -1.73
N GLN A 92 -15.11 -3.95 -1.12
CA GLN A 92 -15.19 -2.68 -0.39
C GLN A 92 -14.21 -1.67 -0.97
N LEU A 93 -14.56 -0.38 -0.86
CA LEU A 93 -13.69 0.73 -1.27
C LEU A 93 -12.87 1.22 -0.06
N VAL A 94 -11.59 1.47 -0.29
CA VAL A 94 -10.66 1.99 0.71
C VAL A 94 -10.01 3.27 0.21
N VAL A 95 -9.89 4.25 1.11
CA VAL A 95 -9.12 5.48 0.90
C VAL A 95 -7.81 5.38 1.67
N ARG A 96 -6.70 5.69 0.99
CA ARG A 96 -5.37 5.77 1.60
C ARG A 96 -4.70 7.11 1.27
N PRO A 97 -4.78 8.09 2.18
CA PRO A 97 -4.00 9.32 2.06
C PRO A 97 -2.50 9.01 2.13
N ARG A 98 -1.71 9.67 1.29
CA ARG A 98 -0.26 9.51 1.15
C ARG A 98 0.42 10.86 1.32
N ASP A 99 0.76 11.17 2.57
CA ASP A 99 1.37 12.45 2.96
C ASP A 99 2.90 12.31 2.97
N PRO A 100 3.65 13.12 2.19
CA PRO A 100 5.12 13.14 2.25
C PRO A 100 5.67 13.57 3.62
N ASN A 101 4.84 14.12 4.49
CA ASN A 101 5.18 14.46 5.87
C ASN A 101 4.86 13.38 6.90
N SER A 102 4.43 12.18 6.48
CA SER A 102 4.09 11.07 7.38
C SER A 102 5.21 10.83 8.40
N PRO A 103 4.86 10.58 9.69
CA PRO A 103 5.86 10.25 10.70
C PRO A 103 6.70 9.03 10.33
N MET A 104 6.08 8.02 9.71
CA MET A 104 6.76 6.78 9.33
C MET A 104 7.79 7.03 8.23
N LEU A 105 7.43 7.80 7.20
CA LEU A 105 8.36 8.19 6.14
C LEU A 105 9.50 9.08 6.68
N LYS A 106 9.20 10.05 7.56
CA LYS A 106 10.22 10.91 8.19
C LYS A 106 11.19 10.14 9.08
N SER A 107 10.72 9.05 9.70
CA SER A 107 11.55 8.18 10.53
C SER A 107 12.34 7.13 9.74
N PHE A 108 12.12 7.02 8.43
CA PHE A 108 12.77 5.99 7.62
C PHE A 108 14.21 6.38 7.28
N GLU A 109 15.16 5.56 7.76
CA GLU A 109 16.58 5.72 7.47
C GLU A 109 17.06 4.73 6.40
N SER A 110 16.72 3.44 6.56
CA SER A 110 17.04 2.37 5.61
C SER A 110 16.24 1.11 5.90
N VAL A 111 16.22 0.17 4.95
CA VAL A 111 15.73 -1.19 5.22
C VAL A 111 16.74 -1.95 6.08
N LEU A 112 16.22 -2.69 7.06
CA LEU A 112 17.03 -3.61 7.83
C LEU A 112 17.39 -4.81 6.97
N THR A 113 18.68 -5.16 6.93
CA THR A 113 19.17 -6.33 6.21
C THR A 113 20.15 -7.10 7.07
N PHE A 114 20.20 -8.41 6.87
CA PHE A 114 21.37 -9.19 7.25
C PHE A 114 22.49 -8.97 6.23
N ASP A 115 23.74 -9.18 6.65
CA ASP A 115 24.85 -9.21 5.69
C ASP A 115 24.64 -10.33 4.67
N TYR A 116 25.13 -10.10 3.45
CA TYR A 116 25.11 -11.15 2.43
C TYR A 116 25.96 -12.32 2.89
N ASP A 117 25.38 -13.51 2.88
CA ASP A 117 26.07 -14.76 3.16
C ASP A 117 25.71 -15.80 2.09
N GLU A 118 26.71 -16.20 1.31
CA GLU A 118 26.54 -17.13 0.20
C GLU A 118 25.99 -18.49 0.64
N LYS A 119 26.18 -18.88 1.91
CA LYS A 119 25.62 -20.15 2.42
C LYS A 119 24.09 -20.18 2.40
N PHE A 120 23.43 -19.03 2.37
CA PHE A 120 21.97 -18.92 2.26
C PHE A 120 21.50 -18.81 0.80
N ARG A 121 22.41 -18.78 -0.18
CA ARG A 121 22.08 -18.81 -1.60
C ARG A 121 21.90 -20.26 -2.06
N ILE A 122 20.70 -20.79 -1.85
CA ILE A 122 20.36 -22.18 -2.19
C ILE A 122 19.65 -22.26 -3.55
N HIS A 123 20.03 -23.25 -4.36
CA HIS A 123 19.27 -23.63 -5.55
C HIS A 123 18.20 -24.65 -5.15
N ALA A 124 16.93 -24.31 -5.36
CA ALA A 124 15.80 -25.20 -5.12
C ALA A 124 15.11 -25.60 -6.43
N GLN A 125 14.55 -26.80 -6.47
CA GLN A 125 13.63 -27.21 -7.54
C GLN A 125 12.20 -26.93 -7.09
N LEU A 126 11.44 -26.24 -7.92
CA LEU A 126 10.02 -25.99 -7.67
C LEU A 126 9.22 -27.20 -8.15
N GLU A 127 8.77 -28.02 -7.20
CA GLU A 127 7.85 -29.12 -7.47
C GLU A 127 6.41 -28.66 -7.26
N LYS A 128 5.62 -28.70 -8.33
CA LYS A 128 4.20 -28.34 -8.26
C LYS A 128 3.43 -29.47 -7.58
N SER A 129 2.66 -29.15 -6.55
CA SER A 129 1.70 -30.12 -5.98
C SER A 129 0.70 -30.57 -7.04
N SER A 130 0.48 -31.88 -7.15
CA SER A 130 -0.51 -32.47 -8.06
C SER A 130 -1.95 -32.23 -7.62
N VAL A 131 -2.16 -31.85 -6.35
CA VAL A 131 -3.47 -31.52 -5.76
C VAL A 131 -3.33 -30.24 -4.93
N PRO A 132 -4.17 -29.21 -5.14
CA PRO A 132 -4.21 -28.05 -4.25
C PRO A 132 -4.56 -28.50 -2.83
N SER A 133 -3.71 -28.17 -1.87
CA SER A 133 -3.97 -28.40 -0.45
C SER A 133 -4.28 -27.06 0.22
N GLU A 134 -5.41 -27.00 0.94
CA GLU A 134 -5.72 -25.86 1.80
C GLU A 134 -4.84 -25.95 3.05
N VAL A 135 -4.05 -24.91 3.31
CA VAL A 135 -3.14 -24.83 4.45
C VAL A 135 -3.36 -23.48 5.13
N VAL A 136 -3.73 -23.51 6.41
CA VAL A 136 -3.84 -22.29 7.22
C VAL A 136 -2.43 -21.84 7.60
N VAL A 137 -2.12 -20.58 7.31
CA VAL A 137 -0.87 -19.93 7.70
C VAL A 137 -1.17 -18.77 8.63
N GLY A 138 -0.21 -18.43 9.51
CA GLY A 138 -0.39 -17.31 10.44
C GLY A 138 -0.57 -15.99 9.71
N SER A 139 -1.60 -15.22 10.09
CA SER A 139 -1.78 -13.83 9.67
C SER A 139 -1.29 -12.88 10.75
N VAL A 140 -0.77 -11.72 10.34
CA VAL A 140 -0.42 -10.62 11.25
C VAL A 140 -1.67 -9.87 11.72
N VAL A 141 -2.84 -10.17 11.15
CA VAL A 141 -4.14 -9.63 11.53
C VAL A 141 -4.87 -10.66 12.40
N GLU A 142 -5.12 -10.30 13.65
CA GLU A 142 -5.87 -11.15 14.59
C GLU A 142 -7.29 -11.40 14.05
N GLY A 143 -7.72 -12.67 13.99
CA GLY A 143 -9.06 -13.07 13.55
C GLY A 143 -9.25 -13.30 12.05
N MET A 144 -8.20 -13.20 11.22
CA MET A 144 -8.22 -13.63 9.81
C MET A 144 -7.44 -14.93 9.64
N THR A 145 -8.15 -16.02 9.32
CA THR A 145 -7.59 -17.34 8.96
C THR A 145 -7.52 -17.53 7.46
#